data_AF-A0A354IYV8-F1
#
_entry.id   AF-A0A354IYV8-F1
#
_cell.length_a   1.000
_cell.length_b   1.000
_cell.length_c   1.000
_cell.angle_alpha   90.00
_cell.angle_beta   90.00
_cell.angle_gamma   90.00
#
_symmetry.space_group_name_H-M   'P 1'
#
loop_
_entity.id
_entity.type
_entity.pdbx_description
1 polymer ?
#
loop_
_entity_poly.entity_id
_entity_poly.type
_entity_poly.pdbx_seq_one_letter_code
_entity_poly.pdbx_strand_id
1 'polypeptide(L)'
;MTRAYHVTHGQTIQRMERLRTLVTELLTRDLPADELADALKLSPSGARKYVADLTAAGVIALAIPVNGTVSVVRRVYTLAVTPEQAQDYLVGLATTAPARAARESKSALSFAAREAGRRFHIMQDDAPFSIRVSRAPVARDWLVAAFFGAGQHEVHA
;
A
#
# COMPACT_ATOMS: atom_id res chain seq x y z
N MET A 1 13.22 -3.52 0.96
CA MET A 1 12.87 -2.36 0.11
C MET A 1 11.62 -1.68 0.67
N THR A 2 11.77 -0.53 1.33
CA THR A 2 10.68 0.17 2.06
C THR A 2 10.14 1.35 1.25
N ARG A 3 8.85 1.27 0.93
CA ARG A 3 8.07 2.21 0.11
C ARG A 3 7.65 3.40 0.98
N ALA A 4 8.09 4.62 0.64
CA ALA A 4 7.61 5.83 1.30
C ALA A 4 6.23 6.18 0.73
N TYR A 5 5.18 5.93 1.50
CA TYR A 5 3.82 6.36 1.20
C TYR A 5 3.68 7.81 1.67
N HIS A 6 3.55 8.76 0.73
CA HIS A 6 3.06 10.08 1.07
C HIS A 6 1.57 9.96 1.38
N VAL A 7 1.24 9.82 2.67
CA VAL A 7 -0.14 9.87 3.15
C VAL A 7 -0.56 11.35 3.13
N THR A 8 -1.46 11.71 2.22
CA THR A 8 -2.08 13.05 2.23
C THR A 8 -3.08 13.13 3.39
N HIS A 9 -3.25 14.30 4.01
CA HIS A 9 -4.15 14.46 5.18
C HIS A 9 -5.59 13.98 4.89
N GLY A 10 -6.09 14.14 3.66
CA GLY A 10 -7.38 13.61 3.23
C GLY A 10 -7.44 12.08 3.12
N GLN A 11 -6.31 11.41 2.81
CA GLN A 11 -6.23 9.93 2.85
C GLN A 11 -6.33 9.41 4.29
N THR A 12 -5.93 10.20 5.29
CA THR A 12 -6.07 9.82 6.70
C THR A 12 -7.52 9.85 7.16
N ILE A 13 -8.28 10.91 6.82
CA ILE A 13 -9.69 11.04 7.22
C ILE A 13 -10.53 9.91 6.59
N GLN A 14 -10.45 9.73 5.27
CA GLN A 14 -11.17 8.65 4.60
C GLN A 14 -10.74 7.28 5.13
N ARG A 15 -9.44 7.08 5.42
CA ARG A 15 -8.98 5.83 6.02
C ARG A 15 -9.62 5.58 7.38
N MET A 16 -9.70 6.60 8.24
CA MET A 16 -10.34 6.49 9.54
C MET A 16 -11.83 6.19 9.44
N GLU A 17 -12.55 6.85 8.53
CA GLU A 17 -13.96 6.56 8.27
C GLU A 17 -14.16 5.10 7.85
N ARG A 18 -13.33 4.59 6.94
CA ARG A 18 -13.40 3.19 6.49
C ARG A 18 -13.14 2.21 7.65
N LEU A 19 -12.14 2.48 8.49
CA LEU A 19 -11.86 1.65 9.67
C LEU A 19 -13.02 1.68 10.68
N ARG A 20 -13.62 2.85 10.90
CA ARG A 20 -14.81 2.99 11.76
C ARG A 20 -15.98 2.18 11.22
N THR A 21 -16.30 2.31 9.93
CA THR A 21 -17.37 1.52 9.29
C THR A 21 -17.17 0.02 9.49
N LEU A 22 -15.96 -0.49 9.26
CA LEU A 22 -15.67 -1.92 9.46
C LEU A 22 -15.90 -2.38 10.89
N VAL A 23 -15.41 -1.63 11.88
CA VAL A 23 -15.56 -1.99 13.29
C VAL A 23 -17.03 -1.94 13.72
N THR A 24 -17.80 -0.94 13.29
CA THR A 24 -19.24 -0.85 13.59
C THR A 24 -20.02 -2.04 13.02
N GLU A 25 -19.72 -2.43 11.79
CA GLU A 25 -20.34 -3.59 11.15
C GLU A 25 -20.00 -4.90 11.89
N LEU A 26 -18.73 -5.08 12.28
CA LEU A 26 -18.25 -6.26 13.02
C LEU A 26 -18.71 -6.32 14.48
N LEU A 27 -19.12 -5.18 15.06
CA LEU A 27 -19.78 -5.15 16.37
C LEU A 27 -21.20 -5.75 16.31
N THR A 28 -21.82 -5.73 15.13
CA THR A 28 -23.20 -6.17 14.95
C THR A 28 -23.27 -7.65 14.54
N ARG A 29 -22.36 -8.08 13.64
CA ARG A 29 -22.33 -9.45 13.12
C ARG A 29 -20.97 -9.83 12.56
N ASP A 30 -20.72 -11.12 12.50
CA ASP A 30 -19.57 -11.69 11.80
C ASP A 30 -19.74 -11.53 10.29
N LEU A 31 -18.68 -11.12 9.60
CA LEU A 31 -18.77 -10.75 8.18
C LEU A 31 -17.73 -11.47 7.31
N PRO A 32 -18.15 -12.03 6.18
CA PRO A 32 -17.23 -12.56 5.19
C PRO A 32 -16.49 -11.45 4.45
N ALA A 33 -15.33 -11.80 3.87
CA ALA A 33 -14.46 -10.86 3.16
C ALA A 33 -15.16 -10.05 2.06
N ASP A 34 -16.11 -10.65 1.35
CA ASP A 34 -16.84 -10.00 0.25
C ASP A 34 -17.80 -8.93 0.77
N GLU A 35 -18.54 -9.23 1.84
CA GLU A 35 -19.50 -8.29 2.45
C GLU A 35 -18.77 -7.13 3.15
N LEU A 36 -17.55 -7.36 3.66
CA LEU A 36 -16.69 -6.26 4.14
C LEU A 36 -16.27 -5.33 3.00
N ALA A 37 -16.01 -5.86 1.80
CA ALA A 37 -15.68 -5.05 0.63
C ALA A 37 -16.89 -4.21 0.18
N ASP A 38 -18.07 -4.81 0.19
CA ASP A 38 -19.34 -4.14 -0.12
C ASP A 38 -19.66 -3.03 0.88
N ALA A 39 -19.50 -3.28 2.18
CA ALA A 39 -19.69 -2.28 3.23
C ALA A 39 -18.77 -1.07 3.05
N LEU A 40 -17.53 -1.31 2.59
CA LEU A 40 -16.58 -0.25 2.28
C LEU A 40 -16.76 0.39 0.89
N LYS A 41 -17.65 -0.13 0.04
CA LYS A 41 -17.78 0.28 -1.38
C LYS A 41 -16.41 0.26 -2.09
N LEU A 42 -15.60 -0.75 -1.81
CA LEU A 42 -14.26 -0.93 -2.35
C LEU A 42 -14.14 -2.25 -3.09
N SER A 43 -13.15 -2.36 -3.97
CA SER A 43 -12.79 -3.67 -4.53
C SER A 43 -12.28 -4.60 -3.42
N PRO A 44 -12.37 -5.94 -3.58
CA PRO A 44 -11.87 -6.90 -2.61
C PRO A 44 -10.40 -6.66 -2.24
N SER A 45 -9.57 -6.26 -3.22
CA SER A 45 -8.16 -5.92 -3.00
C SER A 45 -7.98 -4.66 -2.14
N GLY A 46 -8.84 -3.66 -2.29
CA GLY A 46 -8.83 -2.45 -1.47
C GLY A 46 -9.23 -2.74 -0.03
N ALA A 47 -10.29 -3.54 0.17
CA ALA A 47 -10.78 -3.94 1.48
C ALA A 47 -9.74 -4.72 2.30
N ARG A 48 -8.96 -5.62 1.64
CA ARG A 48 -7.89 -6.40 2.28
C ARG A 48 -6.88 -5.54 3.04
N LYS A 49 -6.60 -4.31 2.58
CA LYS A 49 -5.67 -3.41 3.27
C LYS A 49 -6.19 -3.03 4.66
N TYR A 50 -7.46 -2.67 4.76
CA TYR A 50 -8.09 -2.27 6.02
C TYR A 50 -8.27 -3.47 6.96
N VAL A 51 -8.63 -4.62 6.41
CA VAL A 51 -8.69 -5.89 7.15
C VAL A 51 -7.30 -6.24 7.71
N ALA A 52 -6.24 -6.12 6.91
CA ALA A 52 -4.87 -6.36 7.37
C ALA A 52 -4.44 -5.39 8.48
N ASP A 53 -4.78 -4.10 8.35
CA ASP A 53 -4.51 -3.09 9.38
C ASP A 53 -5.19 -3.45 10.72
N LEU A 54 -6.47 -3.85 10.69
CA LEU A 54 -7.22 -4.25 11.89
C LEU A 54 -6.74 -5.60 12.47
N THR A 55 -6.36 -6.55 11.61
CA THR A 55 -5.83 -7.86 12.04
C THR A 55 -4.46 -7.67 12.71
N ALA A 56 -3.59 -6.83 12.14
CA ALA A 56 -2.28 -6.52 12.71
C ALA A 56 -2.38 -5.77 14.04
N ALA A 57 -3.45 -4.99 14.23
CA ALA A 57 -3.77 -4.34 15.50
C ALA A 57 -4.45 -5.29 16.51
N GLY A 58 -4.79 -6.52 16.13
CA GLY A 58 -5.47 -7.49 16.99
C GLY A 58 -6.94 -7.19 17.25
N VAL A 59 -7.55 -6.25 16.51
CA VAL A 59 -8.96 -5.86 16.69
C VAL A 59 -9.90 -6.91 16.11
N ILE A 60 -9.51 -7.52 15.00
CA ILE A 60 -10.31 -8.54 14.31
C ILE A 60 -9.51 -9.84 14.15
N ALA A 61 -10.23 -10.96 14.15
CA ALA A 61 -9.65 -12.27 13.91
C ALA A 61 -10.35 -12.96 12.73
N LEU A 62 -9.63 -13.88 12.08
CA LEU A 62 -10.21 -14.77 11.09
C LEU A 62 -10.87 -15.94 11.83
N ALA A 63 -12.20 -16.02 11.79
CA ALA A 63 -12.90 -17.22 12.19
C ALA A 63 -12.80 -18.26 11.07
N ILE A 64 -12.35 -19.46 11.44
CA ILE A 64 -12.45 -20.62 10.57
C ILE A 64 -13.86 -21.18 10.79
N PRO A 65 -14.76 -21.13 9.80
CA PRO A 65 -16.08 -21.72 9.97
C PRO A 65 -15.94 -23.23 10.20
N VAL A 66 -16.42 -23.71 11.36
CA VAL A 66 -16.36 -25.13 11.77
C VAL A 66 -17.46 -25.98 11.12
N ASN A 67 -18.34 -25.37 10.32
CA ASN A 67 -19.43 -26.11 9.70
C ASN A 67 -18.93 -26.99 8.56
N GLY A 68 -18.82 -28.28 8.88
CA GLY A 68 -18.51 -29.35 7.95
C GLY A 68 -19.45 -29.36 6.76
N THR A 69 -18.91 -29.80 5.62
CA THR A 69 -19.57 -29.96 4.33
C THR A 69 -19.87 -28.66 3.56
N VAL A 70 -18.87 -28.17 2.82
CA VAL A 70 -18.86 -27.98 1.34
C VAL A 70 -17.83 -26.90 0.96
N SER A 71 -16.66 -27.39 0.50
CA SER A 71 -15.71 -26.90 -0.52
C SER A 71 -15.41 -25.41 -0.80
N VAL A 72 -15.86 -24.41 -0.04
CA VAL A 72 -15.40 -23.03 -0.20
C VAL A 72 -15.01 -22.46 1.16
N VAL A 73 -13.70 -22.35 1.42
CA VAL A 73 -13.16 -21.70 2.63
C VAL A 73 -13.44 -20.20 2.53
N ARG A 74 -14.67 -19.80 2.87
CA ARG A 74 -15.06 -18.39 2.95
C ARG A 74 -14.43 -17.82 4.21
N ARG A 75 -13.59 -16.80 4.04
CA ARG A 75 -12.94 -16.10 5.16
C ARG A 75 -13.96 -15.24 5.88
N VAL A 76 -14.32 -15.63 7.10
CA VAL A 76 -15.23 -14.88 7.97
C VAL A 76 -14.39 -14.16 9.02
N TYR A 77 -14.63 -12.88 9.20
CA TYR A 77 -13.96 -12.05 10.19
C TYR A 77 -14.91 -11.75 11.34
N THR A 78 -14.36 -11.80 12.54
CA THR A 78 -15.09 -11.57 13.79
C THR A 78 -14.32 -10.59 14.64
N LEU A 79 -15.00 -9.90 15.55
CA LEU A 79 -14.34 -9.03 16.51
C LEU A 79 -13.59 -9.89 17.54
N ALA A 80 -12.30 -9.60 17.72
CA ALA A 80 -11.44 -10.34 18.66
C ALA A 80 -11.34 -9.67 20.04
N VAL A 81 -11.78 -8.41 20.14
CA VAL A 81 -11.68 -7.56 21.32
C VAL A 81 -13.06 -7.22 21.88
N THR A 82 -13.11 -6.73 23.12
CA THR A 82 -14.35 -6.21 23.69
C THR A 82 -14.80 -4.94 22.95
N PRO A 83 -16.11 -4.62 22.96
CA PRO A 83 -16.61 -3.41 22.31
C PRO A 83 -15.96 -2.12 22.83
N GLU A 84 -15.61 -2.08 24.12
CA GLU A 84 -14.92 -0.96 24.75
C GLU A 84 -13.51 -0.78 24.17
N GLN A 85 -12.74 -1.87 24.06
CA GLN A 85 -11.40 -1.87 23.47
C GLN A 85 -11.41 -1.47 21.99
N ALA A 86 -12.45 -1.87 21.25
CA ALA A 86 -12.63 -1.47 19.86
C ALA A 86 -12.85 0.06 19.73
N GLN A 87 -13.62 0.65 20.65
CA GLN A 87 -13.84 2.10 20.69
C GLN A 87 -12.56 2.85 21.07
N ASP A 88 -11.84 2.39 22.08
CA ASP A 88 -10.55 2.98 22.49
C ASP A 88 -9.53 2.97 21.33
N TYR A 89 -9.48 1.89 20.56
CA TYR A 89 -8.66 1.81 19.35
C TYR A 89 -9.04 2.88 18.31
N LEU A 90 -10.35 3.07 18.06
CA LEU A 90 -10.84 4.07 17.11
C LEU A 90 -10.54 5.51 17.57
N VAL A 91 -10.55 5.76 18.88
CA VAL A 91 -10.13 7.04 19.47
C VAL A 91 -8.62 7.23 19.34
N GLY A 92 -7.82 6.20 19.62
CA GLY A 92 -6.36 6.21 19.46
C GLY A 92 -5.88 6.44 18.03
N LEU A 93 -6.66 5.98 17.03
CA LEU A 93 -6.39 6.27 15.61
C LEU A 93 -6.57 7.75 15.26
N ALA A 94 -7.38 8.51 16.01
CA ALA A 94 -7.58 9.93 15.78
C ALA A 94 -6.47 10.80 16.38
N THR A 95 -5.85 10.34 17.46
CA THR A 95 -4.78 11.06 18.17
C THR A 95 -3.39 10.72 17.65
N THR A 96 -3.20 9.53 17.08
CA THR A 96 -1.91 9.12 16.52
C THR A 96 -1.71 9.75 15.15
N ALA A 97 -1.14 10.97 15.13
CA ALA A 97 -0.53 11.51 13.91
C ALA A 97 0.47 10.47 13.39
N PRO A 98 0.48 10.14 12.07
CA PRO A 98 1.39 9.12 11.57
C PRO A 98 2.81 9.59 11.85
N ALA A 99 3.56 8.81 12.63
CA ALA A 99 4.98 9.04 12.86
C ALA A 99 5.66 9.10 11.49
N ARG A 100 5.91 10.31 10.98
CA ARG A 100 6.71 10.53 9.78
C ARG A 100 8.09 10.01 10.15
N ALA A 101 8.46 8.84 9.63
CA ALA A 101 9.85 8.43 9.64
C ALA A 101 10.66 9.59 9.05
N ALA A 102 11.49 10.23 9.87
CA ALA A 102 12.32 11.35 9.47
C ALA A 102 13.25 10.88 8.36
N ARG A 103 12.92 11.21 7.12
CA ARG A 103 13.76 10.94 5.98
C ARG A 103 14.77 12.09 5.94
N GLU A 104 16.04 11.79 6.20
CA GLU A 104 17.13 12.71 5.89
C GLU A 104 16.96 13.20 4.45
N SER A 105 16.74 14.50 4.30
CA SER A 105 16.62 15.13 3.00
C SER A 105 17.99 15.06 2.33
N LYS A 106 18.19 14.11 1.42
CA LYS A 106 19.37 14.14 0.55
C LYS A 106 19.30 15.43 -0.25
N SER A 107 20.30 16.29 -0.06
CA SER A 107 20.35 17.65 -0.57
C SER A 107 20.16 17.68 -2.10
N ALA A 108 19.52 18.73 -2.61
CA ALA A 108 19.27 18.94 -4.04
C ALA A 108 20.57 18.89 -4.88
N LEU A 109 21.71 19.23 -4.26
CA LEU A 109 23.06 19.11 -4.83
C LEU A 109 23.43 17.65 -5.17
N SER A 110 22.93 16.67 -4.41
CA SER A 110 23.17 15.23 -4.69
C SER A 110 22.34 14.68 -5.86
N PHE A 111 21.29 15.40 -6.28
CA PHE A 111 20.51 15.13 -7.49
C PHE A 111 21.12 15.82 -8.70
N ALA A 112 21.56 17.07 -8.57
CA ALA A 112 22.19 17.82 -9.67
C ALA A 112 23.51 17.18 -10.15
N ALA A 113 24.26 16.52 -9.26
CA ALA A 113 25.53 15.88 -9.60
C ALA A 113 25.40 14.52 -10.31
N ARG A 114 24.19 13.96 -10.53
CA ARG A 114 24.01 12.54 -10.88
C ARG A 114 23.49 12.22 -12.28
N GLU A 115 23.22 13.19 -13.16
CA GLU A 115 22.52 12.87 -14.41
C GLU A 115 22.94 13.77 -15.60
N ALA A 116 24.21 13.69 -16.00
CA ALA A 116 24.67 14.22 -17.28
C ALA A 116 24.24 13.30 -18.44
N GLY A 117 22.94 13.23 -18.76
CA GLY A 117 22.50 12.56 -20.00
C GLY A 117 21.05 12.08 -20.10
N ARG A 118 20.26 12.07 -19.01
CA ARG A 118 18.85 11.65 -19.06
C ARG A 118 17.95 12.80 -18.65
N ARG A 119 17.24 13.39 -19.61
CA ARG A 119 16.25 14.46 -19.38
C ARG A 119 14.87 13.94 -19.73
N PHE A 120 13.92 14.06 -18.80
CA PHE A 120 12.51 13.76 -19.04
C PHE A 120 11.75 15.08 -19.17
N HIS A 121 10.99 15.23 -20.25
CA HIS A 121 10.04 16.34 -20.39
C HIS A 121 8.66 15.79 -20.05
N ILE A 122 8.10 16.21 -18.90
CA ILE A 122 6.71 15.89 -18.56
C ILE A 122 5.91 17.15 -18.84
N MET A 123 4.98 17.02 -19.77
CA MET A 123 4.07 18.10 -20.14
C MET A 123 3.13 18.41 -18.97
N GLN A 124 2.96 19.71 -18.79
CA GLN A 124 2.18 20.51 -17.85
C GLN A 124 0.75 20.02 -17.56
N ASP A 125 0.61 18.88 -16.90
CA ASP A 125 -0.46 18.68 -15.93
C ASP A 125 0.25 18.49 -14.59
N ASP A 126 -0.03 19.34 -13.60
CA ASP A 126 0.60 19.39 -12.27
C ASP A 126 0.31 18.13 -11.41
N ALA A 127 0.34 16.95 -12.01
CA ALA A 127 0.29 15.66 -11.35
C ALA A 127 1.72 15.26 -10.93
N PRO A 128 1.97 15.03 -9.64
CA PRO A 128 3.24 14.45 -9.21
C PRO A 128 3.36 13.01 -9.73
N PHE A 129 4.16 12.81 -10.77
CA PHE A 129 4.50 11.49 -11.28
C PHE A 129 5.76 10.95 -10.57
N SER A 130 5.78 9.64 -10.32
CA SER A 130 7.00 8.95 -9.88
C SER A 130 7.52 8.09 -11.01
N ILE A 131 8.53 8.57 -11.75
CA ILE A 131 9.18 7.76 -12.77
C ILE A 131 10.18 6.83 -12.08
N ARG A 132 9.99 5.52 -12.24
CA ARG A 132 11.01 4.54 -11.90
C ARG A 132 11.95 4.38 -13.09
N VAL A 133 13.09 5.06 -13.04
CA VAL A 133 14.13 4.87 -14.05
C VAL A 133 14.93 3.63 -13.69
N SER A 134 15.03 2.68 -14.62
CA SER A 134 15.97 1.57 -14.47
C SER A 134 17.40 2.12 -14.45
N ARG A 135 18.13 1.75 -13.40
CA ARG A 135 19.55 2.10 -13.23
C ARG A 135 20.48 1.01 -13.74
N ALA A 136 19.92 -0.07 -14.30
CA ALA A 136 20.74 -1.09 -14.94
C ALA A 136 21.52 -0.44 -16.09
N PRO A 137 22.80 -0.82 -16.27
CA PRO A 137 23.53 -0.45 -17.48
C PRO A 137 22.72 -0.93 -18.69
N VAL A 138 22.66 -0.11 -19.73
CA VAL A 138 21.96 -0.49 -20.96
C VAL A 138 22.79 -1.58 -21.62
N ALA A 139 22.35 -2.82 -21.48
CA ALA A 139 22.98 -3.98 -22.09
C ALA A 139 22.03 -4.58 -23.13
N ARG A 140 22.61 -5.13 -24.20
CA ARG A 140 21.86 -5.94 -25.16
C ARG A 140 21.41 -7.24 -24.48
N ASP A 141 20.25 -7.75 -24.89
CA ASP A 141 19.78 -9.08 -24.50
C ASP A 141 20.80 -10.16 -24.92
N TRP A 142 20.84 -11.29 -24.22
CA TRP A 142 21.83 -12.36 -24.42
C TRP A 142 21.84 -12.89 -25.86
N LEU A 143 20.66 -13.07 -26.47
CA LEU A 143 20.53 -13.52 -27.85
C LEU A 143 21.08 -12.46 -28.82
N VAL A 144 20.74 -11.20 -28.58
CA VAL A 144 21.21 -10.08 -29.42
C VAL A 144 22.72 -9.89 -29.26
N ALA A 145 23.27 -10.07 -28.06
CA ALA A 145 24.70 -10.02 -27.81
C ALA A 145 25.45 -11.17 -28.49
N ALA A 146 24.85 -12.36 -28.59
CA ALA A 146 25.44 -13.49 -29.29
C ALA A 146 25.55 -13.24 -30.80
N PHE A 147 24.56 -12.59 -31.42
CA PHE A 147 24.56 -12.30 -32.86
C PHE A 147 25.33 -11.03 -33.23
N PHE A 148 25.30 -10.00 -32.39
CA PHE A 148 25.79 -8.65 -32.73
C PHE A 148 26.90 -8.13 -31.82
N GLY A 149 27.38 -8.94 -30.87
CA GLY A 149 28.38 -8.56 -29.87
C GLY A 149 27.79 -7.79 -28.68
N ALA A 150 28.55 -7.73 -27.58
CA ALA A 150 28.21 -6.91 -26.42
C ALA A 150 28.11 -5.43 -26.82
N GLY A 151 27.12 -4.70 -26.28
CA GLY A 151 26.94 -3.29 -26.59
C GLY A 151 28.17 -2.47 -26.19
N GLN A 152 28.84 -1.84 -27.17
CA GLN A 152 29.95 -0.94 -26.89
C GLN A 152 29.41 0.37 -26.33
N HIS A 153 29.88 0.74 -25.14
CA HIS A 153 29.66 2.05 -24.55
C HIS A 153 30.71 3.02 -25.10
N GLU A 154 30.57 3.46 -26.34
CA GLU A 154 31.26 4.68 -26.78
C GLU A 154 30.41 5.88 -26.38
N VAL A 155 30.79 6.49 -25.26
CA VAL A 155 30.32 7.82 -24.88
C VAL A 155 31.13 8.81 -25.72
N HIS A 156 30.62 9.20 -26.89
CA HIS A 156 31.10 10.42 -27.52
C HIS A 156 30.64 11.60 -26.66
N ALA A 157 31.62 12.29 -26.09
CA ALA A 157 31.46 13.55 -25.37
C ALA A 157 31.01 14.68 -26.30
#